data_AF-A0A6N7VU92-F1
#
_entry.id   AF-A0A6N7VU92-F1
#
_cell.length_a   1.000
_cell.length_b   1.000
_cell.length_c   1.000
_cell.angle_alpha   90.00
_cell.angle_beta   90.00
_cell.angle_gamma   90.00
#
_symmetry.space_group_name_H-M   'P 1'
#
loop_
_entity.id
_entity.type
_entity.pdbx_description
1 polymer ?
#
loop_
_entity_poly.entity_id
_entity_poly.type
_entity_poly.pdbx_seq_one_letter_code
_entity_poly.pdbx_strand_id
1 'polypeptide(L)' 'MSKEKKKMGRPIVGDEPKDIQIKFRISKTDNGKLKKISKITKMNKSEVLRNGIDIQYNQLEDKNK' A
#
# COMPACT_ATOMS: atom_id res chain seq x y z
N MET A 1 -39.61 21.40 2.54
CA MET A 1 -39.29 20.24 1.66
C MET A 1 -38.06 19.54 2.21
N SER A 2 -38.13 18.20 2.26
CA SER A 2 -37.20 17.29 2.93
C SER A 2 -35.76 17.44 2.42
N LYS A 3 -34.79 17.61 3.31
CA LYS A 3 -33.36 17.52 2.98
C LYS A 3 -33.03 16.05 2.71
N GLU A 4 -32.88 15.68 1.45
CA GLU A 4 -32.34 14.37 1.08
C GLU A 4 -30.95 14.20 1.71
N LYS A 5 -30.85 13.29 2.69
CA LYS A 5 -29.56 12.87 3.23
C LYS A 5 -28.82 12.15 2.10
N LYS A 6 -27.85 12.82 1.46
CA LYS A 6 -26.88 12.15 0.57
C LYS A 6 -26.32 10.94 1.31
N LYS A 7 -26.39 9.76 0.69
CA LYS A 7 -25.78 8.53 1.24
C LYS A 7 -24.26 8.76 1.27
N MET A 8 -23.74 9.19 2.42
CA MET A 8 -22.30 9.27 2.64
C MET A 8 -21.78 7.83 2.59
N GLY A 9 -20.86 7.56 1.65
CA GLY A 9 -20.20 6.25 1.53
C GLY A 9 -19.40 5.91 2.80
N ARG A 10 -18.77 4.72 2.82
CA ARG A 10 -17.88 4.36 3.93
C ARG A 10 -16.75 5.40 4.01
N PRO A 11 -16.50 6.01 5.18
CA PRO A 11 -15.41 6.97 5.32
C PRO A 11 -14.10 6.28 4.93
N ILE A 12 -13.31 6.96 4.10
CA ILE A 12 -11.97 6.50 3.73
C ILE A 12 -11.03 6.72 4.92
N VAL A 13 -10.04 5.83 5.06
CA VAL A 13 -8.97 5.98 6.05
C VAL A 13 -7.75 6.50 5.30
N GLY A 14 -7.44 7.79 5.46
CA GLY A 14 -6.36 8.50 4.77
C GLY A 14 -6.85 9.53 3.76
N ASP A 15 -5.91 10.21 3.09
CA ASP A 15 -6.20 11.26 2.11
C ASP A 15 -6.73 10.69 0.78
N GLU A 16 -6.31 9.47 0.44
CA GLU A 16 -6.68 8.79 -0.81
C GLU A 16 -7.24 7.38 -0.56
N PRO A 17 -8.30 6.96 -1.30
CA PRO A 17 -8.83 5.61 -1.22
C PRO A 17 -7.84 4.58 -1.75
N LYS A 18 -7.75 3.42 -1.08
CA LYS A 18 -6.93 2.26 -1.52
C LYS A 18 -7.76 1.29 -2.35
N ASP A 19 -8.19 1.72 -3.52
CA ASP A 19 -9.11 0.98 -4.41
C ASP A 19 -8.40 0.29 -5.61
N ILE A 20 -7.17 0.69 -5.94
CA ILE A 20 -6.37 0.05 -7.00
C ILE A 20 -5.80 -1.28 -6.51
N GLN A 21 -6.17 -2.37 -7.19
CA GLN A 21 -5.63 -3.71 -6.94
C GLN A 21 -4.56 -4.09 -7.96
N ILE A 22 -3.35 -4.37 -7.49
CA ILE A 22 -2.25 -4.90 -8.31
C ILE A 22 -2.08 -6.39 -8.01
N LYS A 23 -2.11 -7.23 -9.04
CA LYS A 23 -1.84 -8.68 -8.95
C LYS A 23 -0.53 -8.99 -9.66
N PHE A 24 0.42 -9.57 -8.95
CA PHE A 24 1.68 -10.04 -9.52
C PHE A 24 2.07 -11.39 -8.91
N ARG A 25 2.81 -12.18 -9.69
CA ARG A 25 3.36 -13.46 -9.23
C ARG A 25 4.75 -13.24 -8.68
N ILE A 26 5.07 -13.93 -7.61
CA ILE A 26 6.39 -13.89 -6.98
C ILE A 26 6.93 -15.30 -6.81
N SER A 27 8.25 -15.43 -6.80
CA SER A 27 8.90 -16.71 -6.52
C SER A 27 8.66 -17.14 -5.07
N LYS A 28 8.91 -18.44 -4.78
CA LYS A 28 8.90 -18.93 -3.39
C LYS A 28 9.92 -18.18 -2.52
N THR A 29 11.07 -17.85 -3.09
CA THR A 29 12.15 -17.11 -2.43
C THR A 29 11.70 -15.72 -2.03
N ASP A 30 11.04 -14.99 -2.94
CA ASP A 30 10.56 -13.62 -2.66
C ASP A 30 9.44 -13.61 -1.62
N ASN A 31 8.54 -14.59 -1.67
CA ASN A 31 7.53 -14.75 -0.61
C ASN A 31 8.19 -15.05 0.75
N GLY A 32 9.30 -15.79 0.76
CA GLY A 32 10.11 -16.03 1.96
C GLY A 32 10.69 -14.73 2.53
N LYS A 33 11.29 -13.89 1.67
CA LYS A 33 11.78 -12.55 2.05
C LYS A 33 10.65 -11.68 2.60
N LEU A 34 9.51 -11.63 1.91
CA LEU A 34 8.34 -10.84 2.32
C LEU A 34 7.81 -11.27 3.71
N LYS A 35 7.73 -12.58 3.97
CA LYS A 35 7.37 -13.10 5.29
C LYS A 35 8.37 -12.70 6.38
N LYS A 36 9.67 -12.77 6.08
CA LYS A 36 10.73 -12.39 7.04
C LYS A 36 10.65 -10.90 7.39
N ILE A 37 10.50 -10.04 6.38
CA ILE A 37 10.35 -8.59 6.58
C ILE A 37 9.13 -8.32 7.44
N SER A 38 7.97 -8.89 7.09
CA SER A 38 6.71 -8.73 7.84
C SER A 38 6.85 -9.14 9.31
N LYS A 39 7.60 -10.20 9.62
CA LYS A 39 7.87 -10.61 11.02
C LYS A 39 8.74 -9.61 11.77
N ILE A 40 9.77 -9.07 11.14
CA ILE A 40 10.73 -8.15 11.76
C ILE A 40 10.08 -6.78 11.98
N THR A 41 9.41 -6.24 10.96
CA THR A 41 8.82 -4.90 10.99
C THR A 41 7.44 -4.86 11.64
N LYS A 42 6.86 -6.02 11.94
CA LYS A 42 5.45 -6.18 12.40
C LYS A 42 4.42 -5.58 11.43
N MET A 43 4.81 -5.33 10.18
CA MET A 43 3.93 -4.81 9.13
C MET A 43 3.23 -5.96 8.40
N ASN A 44 2.02 -5.72 7.91
CA ASN A 44 1.37 -6.66 7.00
C ASN A 44 2.05 -6.64 5.62
N LYS A 45 1.81 -7.67 4.80
CA LYS A 45 2.45 -7.79 3.48
C LYS A 45 2.17 -6.59 2.57
N SER A 46 0.96 -6.03 2.63
CA SER A 46 0.56 -4.90 1.81
C SER A 46 1.30 -3.62 2.22
N GLU A 47 1.53 -3.41 3.51
CA GLU A 47 2.36 -2.31 4.03
C GLU A 47 3.82 -2.45 3.59
N VAL A 48 4.38 -3.66 3.68
CA VAL A 48 5.75 -3.91 3.24
C VAL A 48 5.91 -3.60 1.75
N LEU A 49 4.94 -4.01 0.92
CA LEU A 49 4.97 -3.72 -0.51
C LEU A 49 4.86 -2.22 -0.81
N ARG A 50 3.95 -1.50 -0.13
CA ARG A 50 3.81 -0.05 -0.27
C ARG A 50 5.08 0.69 0.12
N ASN A 51 5.64 0.37 1.29
CA ASN A 51 6.91 0.95 1.74
C ASN A 51 8.05 0.65 0.75
N GLY A 52 8.08 -0.55 0.16
CA GLY A 52 9.04 -0.89 -0.89
C GLY A 52 8.93 0.00 -2.13
N ILE A 53 7.72 0.43 -2.50
CA ILE A 53 7.49 1.38 -3.60
C ILE A 53 8.07 2.75 -3.22
N ASP A 54 7.75 3.26 -2.03
CA ASP A 54 8.22 4.57 -1.57
C ASP A 54 9.76 4.64 -1.51
N ILE A 55 10.41 3.59 -1.00
CA ILE A 55 11.87 3.50 -0.96
C ILE A 55 12.47 3.55 -2.36
N GLN A 56 11.93 2.76 -3.31
CA GLN A 56 12.43 2.74 -4.68
C GLN A 56 12.19 4.08 -5.38
N TYR A 57 11.03 4.70 -5.17
CA TYR A 57 10.70 6.01 -5.73
C TYR A 57 11.66 7.09 -5.24
N ASN A 58 11.83 7.21 -3.92
CA ASN A 58 12.72 8.21 -3.33
C ASN A 58 14.17 8.02 -3.78
N GLN A 59 14.65 6.77 -3.87
CA GLN A 59 15.99 6.47 -4.40
C GLN A 59 16.20 6.89 -5.85
N LEU A 60 15.13 6.93 -6.66
CA LEU A 60 15.21 7.39 -8.05
C LEU A 60 15.14 8.93 -8.12
N GLU A 61 14.29 9.57 -7.31
CA GLU A 61 14.22 11.03 -7.26
C GLU A 61 15.51 11.66 -6.70
N ASP A 62 16.09 11.08 -5.64
CA ASP A 62 17.33 11.56 -5.05
C ASP A 62 18.54 11.46 -6.01
N LYS A 63 18.47 10.56 -7.00
CA LYS A 63 19.51 10.42 -8.04
C LYS A 63 19.33 11.38 -9.22
N ASN A 64 18.17 12.03 -9.34
CA ASN A 64 17.85 12.97 -10.39
C ASN A 64 17.96 14.44 -9.93
N LYS A 65 18.47 14.67 -8.71
CA LYS A 65 18.90 15.98 -8.19
C LYS A 65 20.42 16.10 -8.27
#